data_AF-A0A7S4NF11-F1
#
_entry.id   AF-A0A7S4NF11-F1
#
_cell.length_a   1.000
_cell.length_b   1.000
_cell.length_c   1.000
_cell.angle_alpha   90.00
_cell.angle_beta   90.00
_cell.angle_gamma   90.00
#
_symmetry.space_group_name_H-M   'P 1'
#
loop_
_entity.id
_entity.type
_entity.pdbx_description
1 polymer ?
#
loop_
_entity_poly.entity_id
_entity_poly.type
_entity_poly.pdbx_seq_one_letter_code
_entity_poly.pdbx_strand_id
1 'polypeptide(L)'
;MKCFCELKGVGPATASALLSLHRDDLFAFMDDEVIECLYDGKRGYTLKIYLDVNKQCTEIAEKLGKNWTSRRIGRALWTAARIAASGGDDITLSGTSSKPRKNARSASTMKNDGHTETARRSSRKRPKI
;
A
#
# COMPACT_ATOMS: atom_id res chain seq x y z
N MET A 1 -8.73 22.59 1.70
CA MET A 1 -7.61 21.80 2.24
C MET A 1 -6.65 22.62 3.12
N LYS A 2 -6.05 23.71 2.62
CA LYS A 2 -4.97 24.44 3.32
C LYS A 2 -5.32 24.93 4.73
N CYS A 3 -6.46 25.60 4.91
CA CYS A 3 -6.90 26.12 6.22
C CYS A 3 -7.13 25.03 7.28
N PHE A 4 -7.49 23.80 6.88
CA PHE A 4 -7.63 22.69 7.84
C PHE A 4 -6.27 22.24 8.40
N CYS A 5 -5.21 22.34 7.60
CA CYS A 5 -3.86 21.95 8.03
C CYS A 5 -3.20 22.97 8.99
N GLU A 6 -3.86 24.11 9.23
CA GLU A 6 -3.41 25.15 10.18
C GLU A 6 -3.89 24.87 11.61
N LEU A 7 -4.87 23.96 11.77
CA LEU A 7 -5.37 23.54 13.08
C LEU A 7 -4.36 22.61 13.76
N LYS A 8 -4.13 22.84 15.06
CA LYS A 8 -3.25 21.97 15.86
C LYS A 8 -3.76 20.53 15.85
N GLY A 9 -2.90 19.60 15.45
CA GLY A 9 -3.22 18.17 15.37
C GLY A 9 -3.94 17.73 14.09
N VAL A 10 -4.20 18.64 13.14
CA VAL A 10 -4.83 18.30 11.85
C VAL A 10 -3.76 18.36 10.76
N GLY A 11 -3.31 17.18 10.32
CA GLY A 11 -2.42 17.04 9.17
C GLY A 11 -3.20 16.87 7.85
N PRO A 12 -2.48 16.78 6.71
CA PRO A 12 -3.10 16.50 5.41
C PRO A 12 -3.95 15.23 5.40
N ALA A 13 -3.50 14.16 6.07
CA ALA A 13 -4.26 12.93 6.20
C ALA A 13 -5.62 13.16 6.88
N THR A 14 -5.63 13.74 8.09
CA THR A 14 -6.85 14.02 8.85
C THR A 14 -7.78 14.99 8.12
N ALA A 15 -7.23 16.05 7.52
CA ALA A 15 -8.01 17.00 6.73
C ALA A 15 -8.69 16.31 5.51
N SER A 16 -7.98 15.40 4.85
CA SER A 16 -8.52 14.66 3.69
C SER A 16 -9.63 13.70 4.10
N ALA A 17 -9.54 13.11 5.31
CA ALA A 17 -10.59 12.24 5.85
C ALA A 17 -11.93 12.98 5.92
N LEU A 18 -11.91 14.16 6.54
CA LEU A 18 -13.11 14.99 6.72
C LEU A 18 -13.62 15.55 5.39
N LEU A 19 -12.73 16.09 4.56
CA LEU A 19 -13.12 16.73 3.31
C LEU A 19 -13.65 15.73 2.28
N SER A 20 -13.10 14.52 2.22
CA SER A 20 -13.60 13.47 1.33
C SER A 20 -15.03 13.04 1.70
N LEU A 21 -15.39 13.08 2.99
CA LEU A 21 -16.77 12.77 3.42
C LEU A 21 -17.75 13.89 3.09
N HIS A 22 -17.29 15.15 3.13
CA HIS A 22 -18.15 16.31 2.90
C HIS A 22 -18.31 16.67 1.42
N ARG A 23 -17.24 16.54 0.63
CA ARG A 23 -17.17 16.89 -0.80
C ARG A 23 -16.41 15.79 -1.52
N ASP A 24 -17.10 14.67 -1.72
CA ASP A 24 -16.54 13.45 -2.32
C ASP A 24 -16.23 13.61 -3.82
N ASP A 25 -16.87 14.58 -4.46
CA ASP A 25 -16.65 15.04 -5.83
C ASP A 25 -15.26 15.66 -6.02
N LEU A 26 -14.74 16.38 -5.02
CA LEU A 26 -13.48 17.13 -5.13
C LEU A 26 -12.30 16.48 -4.41
N PHE A 27 -12.56 15.74 -3.32
CA PHE A 27 -11.51 15.27 -2.43
C PHE A 27 -11.49 13.75 -2.30
N ALA A 28 -10.36 13.15 -2.64
CA ALA A 28 -9.99 11.80 -2.28
C ALA A 28 -9.41 11.75 -0.86
N PHE A 29 -9.48 10.56 -0.25
CA PHE A 29 -8.81 10.28 1.01
C PHE A 29 -7.32 9.97 0.77
N MET A 30 -6.46 10.39 1.70
CA MET A 30 -5.02 10.24 1.61
C MET A 30 -4.56 8.88 2.14
N ASP A 31 -4.94 7.80 1.46
CA ASP A 31 -4.47 6.44 1.77
C ASP A 31 -3.04 6.23 1.28
N ASP A 32 -2.24 5.47 2.04
CA ASP A 32 -0.87 5.10 1.69
C ASP A 32 -0.81 4.37 0.35
N GLU A 33 -1.69 3.39 0.18
CA GLU A 33 -1.75 2.57 -1.02
C GLU A 33 -2.09 3.41 -2.25
N VAL A 34 -2.94 4.42 -2.10
CA VAL A 34 -3.31 5.32 -3.21
C VAL A 34 -2.15 6.24 -3.56
N ILE A 35 -1.39 6.71 -2.57
CA ILE A 35 -0.15 7.45 -2.81
C ILE A 35 0.85 6.56 -3.54
N GLU A 36 1.06 5.33 -3.09
CA GLU A 36 1.99 4.38 -3.72
C GLU A 36 1.56 4.01 -5.16
N CYS A 37 0.27 4.04 -5.47
CA CYS A 37 -0.23 3.79 -6.83
C CYS A 37 -0.07 4.98 -7.78
N LEU A 38 -0.21 6.22 -7.30
CA LEU A 38 -0.30 7.42 -8.16
C LEU A 38 0.94 8.31 -8.08
N TYR A 39 1.75 8.18 -7.04
CA TYR A 39 2.93 9.02 -6.82
C TYR A 39 4.20 8.20 -7.05
N ASP A 40 4.97 8.57 -8.09
CA ASP A 40 6.21 7.88 -8.47
C ASP A 40 7.37 8.09 -7.48
N GLY A 41 7.20 9.01 -6.52
CA GLY A 41 8.20 9.32 -5.51
C GLY A 41 8.09 8.49 -4.23
N LYS A 42 8.98 8.78 -3.27
CA LYS A 42 8.87 8.18 -1.93
C LYS A 42 7.59 8.66 -1.25
N ARG A 43 6.85 7.71 -0.65
CA ARG A 43 5.68 8.00 0.19
C ARG A 43 5.98 9.09 1.22
N GLY A 44 5.10 10.08 1.29
CA GLY A 44 5.20 11.16 2.26
C GLY A 44 3.86 11.84 2.53
N TYR A 45 3.69 12.33 3.76
CA TYR A 45 2.45 12.92 4.25
C TYR A 45 2.45 14.44 4.19
N THR A 46 2.87 14.98 3.04
CA THR A 46 2.92 16.42 2.82
C THR A 46 1.70 16.89 2.05
N LEU A 47 1.32 18.16 2.25
CA LEU A 47 0.21 18.75 1.48
C LEU A 47 0.48 18.74 -0.03
N LYS A 48 1.75 18.87 -0.45
CA LYS A 48 2.14 18.83 -1.86
C LYS A 48 1.81 17.48 -2.49
N ILE A 49 2.21 16.38 -1.82
CA ILE A 49 1.94 15.02 -2.29
C ILE A 49 0.43 14.77 -2.35
N TYR A 50 -0.31 15.20 -1.32
CA TYR A 50 -1.76 15.08 -1.32
C TYR A 50 -2.42 15.77 -2.53
N LEU A 51 -2.05 17.02 -2.79
CA LEU A 51 -2.65 17.78 -3.89
C LEU A 51 -2.38 17.14 -5.26
N ASP A 52 -1.19 16.57 -5.44
CA ASP A 52 -0.82 15.88 -6.67
C ASP A 52 -1.63 14.59 -6.87
N VAL A 53 -1.69 13.74 -5.83
CA VAL A 53 -2.49 12.51 -5.84
C VAL A 53 -3.99 12.82 -6.03
N ASN A 54 -4.50 13.85 -5.34
CA ASN A 54 -5.90 14.25 -5.46
C ASN A 54 -6.23 14.75 -6.87
N LYS A 55 -5.31 15.51 -7.50
CA LYS A 55 -5.46 15.97 -8.88
C LYS A 55 -5.56 14.79 -9.84
N GLN A 56 -4.69 13.78 -9.69
CA GLN A 56 -4.76 12.57 -10.51
C GLN A 56 -6.07 11.80 -10.29
N CYS A 57 -6.54 11.65 -9.05
CA CYS A 57 -7.85 11.05 -8.78
C CYS A 57 -9.00 11.78 -9.49
N THR A 58 -8.99 13.11 -9.50
CA THR A 58 -9.99 13.92 -10.22
C THR A 58 -9.90 13.71 -11.73
N GLU A 59 -8.69 13.73 -12.31
CA GLU A 59 -8.50 13.49 -13.74
C GLU A 59 -8.97 12.09 -14.17
N ILE A 60 -8.74 11.07 -13.34
CA ILE A 60 -9.23 9.71 -13.59
C ILE A 60 -10.76 9.67 -13.48
N ALA A 61 -11.35 10.33 -12.48
CA ALA A 61 -12.79 10.41 -12.32
C ALA A 61 -13.46 11.07 -13.54
N GLU A 62 -12.89 12.18 -14.03
CA GLU A 62 -13.37 12.88 -15.23
C GLU A 62 -13.33 11.98 -16.47
N LYS A 63 -12.24 11.21 -16.65
CA LYS A 63 -12.11 10.25 -17.76
C LYS A 63 -13.14 9.11 -17.69
N LEU A 64 -13.48 8.65 -16.49
CA LEU A 64 -14.44 7.55 -16.28
C LEU A 64 -15.91 8.01 -16.29
N GLY A 65 -16.15 9.32 -16.15
CA GLY A 65 -17.46 9.94 -16.35
C GLY A 65 -18.31 10.11 -15.08
N LYS A 66 -19.58 10.50 -15.28
CA LYS A 66 -20.47 11.12 -14.25
C LYS A 66 -20.70 10.34 -12.95
N ASN A 67 -20.44 9.04 -12.91
CA ASN A 67 -20.64 8.20 -11.72
C ASN A 67 -19.38 8.04 -10.87
N TRP A 68 -18.25 8.56 -11.35
CA TRP A 68 -16.97 8.49 -10.68
C TRP A 68 -16.66 9.83 -10.03
N THR A 69 -16.27 9.75 -8.76
CA THR A 69 -15.84 10.88 -7.94
C THR A 69 -14.42 10.63 -7.47
N SER A 70 -13.67 11.68 -7.13
CA SER A 70 -12.27 11.54 -6.68
C SER A 70 -12.16 10.60 -5.48
N ARG A 71 -13.13 10.67 -4.55
CA ARG A 71 -13.22 9.71 -3.43
C ARG A 71 -13.46 8.28 -3.88
N ARG A 72 -14.33 8.05 -4.86
CA ARG A 72 -14.62 6.71 -5.38
C ARG A 72 -13.40 6.10 -6.08
N ILE A 73 -12.62 6.92 -6.78
CA ILE A 73 -11.33 6.50 -7.37
C ILE A 73 -10.35 6.08 -6.29
N GLY A 74 -10.12 6.91 -5.27
CA GLY A 74 -9.24 6.56 -4.16
C GLY A 74 -9.64 5.22 -3.50
N ARG A 75 -10.94 5.03 -3.22
CA ARG A 75 -11.46 3.77 -2.67
C ARG A 75 -11.26 2.57 -3.60
N ALA A 76 -11.44 2.74 -4.91
CA ALA A 76 -11.24 1.67 -5.87
C ALA A 76 -9.78 1.23 -5.93
N LEU A 77 -8.85 2.20 -5.99
CA LEU A 77 -7.41 1.95 -5.95
C LEU A 77 -6.99 1.25 -4.65
N TRP A 78 -7.45 1.76 -3.50
CA TRP A 78 -7.20 1.11 -2.22
C TRP A 78 -7.72 -0.32 -2.16
N THR A 79 -8.93 -0.57 -2.68
CA THR A 79 -9.52 -1.91 -2.72
C THR A 79 -8.70 -2.85 -3.59
N ALA A 80 -8.26 -2.41 -4.77
CA ALA A 80 -7.40 -3.18 -5.65
C ALA A 80 -6.04 -3.50 -4.99
N ALA A 81 -5.41 -2.51 -4.36
CA ALA A 81 -4.18 -2.71 -3.60
C ALA A 81 -4.37 -3.72 -2.46
N ARG A 82 -5.51 -3.68 -1.76
CA ARG A 82 -5.82 -4.61 -0.67
C ARG A 82 -6.05 -6.05 -1.17
N ILE A 83 -6.74 -6.21 -2.29
CA ILE A 83 -6.92 -7.51 -2.94
C ILE A 83 -5.56 -8.09 -3.33
N ALA A 84 -4.70 -7.29 -3.99
CA ALA A 84 -3.36 -7.69 -4.38
C ALA A 84 -2.51 -8.11 -3.18
N ALA A 85 -2.54 -7.34 -2.08
CA ALA A 85 -1.81 -7.66 -0.85
C ALA A 85 -2.32 -8.92 -0.15
N SER A 86 -3.62 -9.21 -0.23
CA SER A 86 -4.22 -10.42 0.35
C SER A 86 -3.93 -11.71 -0.44
N GLY A 87 -3.34 -11.59 -1.64
CA GLY A 87 -3.11 -12.71 -2.56
C GLY A 87 -4.39 -13.21 -3.24
N GLY A 88 -5.50 -12.46 -3.11
CA GLY A 88 -6.72 -12.72 -3.86
C GLY A 88 -6.53 -12.42 -5.35
N ASP A 89 -7.22 -13.18 -6.20
CA ASP A 89 -7.25 -12.89 -7.62
C ASP A 89 -8.13 -11.66 -7.86
N ASP A 90 -7.61 -10.70 -8.62
CA ASP A 90 -8.36 -9.53 -9.02
C ASP A 90 -9.39 -9.92 -10.09
N ILE A 91 -10.63 -10.15 -9.64
CA ILE A 91 -11.76 -10.51 -10.50
C ILE A 91 -12.12 -9.40 -11.50
N THR A 92 -11.60 -8.18 -11.34
CA THR A 92 -11.82 -7.11 -12.33
C THR A 92 -10.95 -7.28 -13.57
N LEU A 93 -9.89 -8.09 -13.49
CA LEU A 93 -8.97 -8.39 -14.59
C LEU A 93 -9.27 -9.74 -15.27
N SER A 94 -10.22 -10.53 -14.76
CA SER A 94 -10.50 -11.89 -15.24
C SER A 94 -11.08 -11.96 -16.66
N GLY A 95 -11.43 -10.82 -17.26
CA GLY A 95 -11.84 -10.72 -18.67
C GLY A 95 -10.68 -10.55 -19.67
N THR A 96 -9.47 -10.24 -19.21
CA THR A 96 -8.33 -9.92 -20.09
C THR A 96 -7.02 -10.45 -19.51
N SER A 97 -6.83 -11.76 -19.53
CA SER A 97 -5.54 -12.47 -19.72
C SER A 97 -5.53 -13.81 -18.98
N SER A 98 -5.88 -14.85 -19.73
CA SER A 98 -5.45 -16.21 -19.43
C SER A 98 -3.93 -16.31 -19.55
N LYS A 99 -3.22 -16.26 -18.42
CA LYS A 99 -1.92 -16.94 -18.27
C LYS A 99 -1.90 -17.73 -16.96
N PRO A 100 -1.49 -19.01 -16.98
CA PRO A 100 -1.56 -19.86 -15.80
C PRO A 100 -0.49 -19.46 -14.79
N ARG A 101 -0.93 -19.14 -13.57
CA ARG A 101 -0.08 -18.90 -12.40
C ARG A 101 0.44 -20.25 -11.93
N LYS A 102 1.73 -20.54 -12.16
CA LYS A 102 2.41 -21.71 -11.58
C LYS A 102 2.51 -21.51 -10.06
N ASN A 103 1.67 -22.22 -9.32
CA ASN A 103 1.81 -22.40 -7.88
C ASN A 103 3.11 -23.15 -7.58
N ALA A 104 3.94 -22.58 -6.71
CA ALA A 104 4.95 -23.32 -5.98
C ALA A 104 5.02 -22.77 -4.55
N ARG A 105 4.13 -23.27 -3.68
CA ARG A 105 4.38 -23.30 -2.24
C ARG A 105 4.83 -24.71 -1.87
N SER A 106 5.97 -24.75 -1.20
CA SER A 106 6.35 -25.73 -0.17
C SER A 106 6.71 -27.15 -0.62
N ALA A 107 8.01 -27.46 -0.58
CA ALA A 107 8.50 -28.80 -0.27
C ALA A 107 9.56 -28.70 0.82
N SER A 108 9.13 -28.99 2.04
CA SER A 108 9.95 -29.38 3.18
C SER A 108 10.63 -30.72 2.89
N THR A 109 11.96 -30.79 2.98
CA THR A 109 12.67 -32.06 3.17
C THR A 109 13.85 -31.84 4.13
N MET A 110 13.67 -32.31 5.36
CA MET A 110 14.78 -32.73 6.23
C MET A 110 15.35 -34.05 5.71
N LYS A 111 16.69 -34.19 5.66
CA LYS A 111 17.46 -35.38 6.11
C LYS A 111 18.98 -35.22 5.86
N ASN A 112 19.68 -34.93 6.95
CA ASN A 112 20.88 -35.54 7.55
C ASN A 112 21.94 -36.36 6.74
N ASP A 113 23.20 -36.08 7.13
CA ASP A 113 24.32 -36.97 7.53
C ASP A 113 25.59 -37.14 6.65
N GLY A 114 26.75 -36.96 7.32
CA GLY A 114 28.12 -37.35 6.90
C GLY A 114 29.19 -36.25 7.13
N HIS A 115 29.67 -35.99 8.36
CA HIS A 115 30.94 -36.48 8.98
C HIS A 115 32.22 -36.16 8.17
N THR A 116 33.11 -35.27 8.61
CA THR A 116 34.27 -35.56 9.51
C THR A 116 34.71 -34.28 10.24
N GLU A 117 34.70 -34.25 11.58
CA GLU A 117 35.84 -34.48 12.49
C GLU A 117 37.07 -33.59 12.23
N THR A 118 37.31 -32.59 13.10
CA THR A 118 38.51 -32.54 13.95
C THR A 118 38.53 -31.33 14.90
N ALA A 119 38.86 -31.63 16.15
CA ALA A 119 39.75 -30.87 17.03
C ALA A 119 39.25 -29.62 17.80
N ARG A 120 39.09 -29.87 19.11
CA ARG A 120 39.73 -29.18 20.26
C ARG A 120 38.98 -28.02 20.97
N ARG A 121 38.30 -28.43 22.04
CA ARG A 121 38.63 -28.16 23.47
C ARG A 121 38.62 -26.69 23.97
N SER A 122 37.58 -26.40 24.77
CA SER A 122 37.63 -25.73 26.09
C SER A 122 38.13 -24.27 26.18
N SER A 123 37.26 -23.33 26.59
CA SER A 123 37.14 -22.97 28.01
C SER A 123 36.07 -21.92 28.28
N ARG A 124 35.48 -22.02 29.48
CA ARG A 124 34.57 -21.07 30.14
C ARG A 124 35.16 -19.67 30.24
N LYS A 125 34.29 -18.64 30.16
CA LYS A 125 34.26 -17.55 31.15
C LYS A 125 32.90 -16.81 31.13
N ARG A 126 32.27 -16.77 32.31
CA ARG A 126 31.09 -15.94 32.61
C ARG A 126 31.50 -14.46 32.65
N PRO A 127 30.65 -13.51 32.23
CA PRO A 127 30.81 -12.13 32.64
C PRO A 127 30.32 -11.95 34.09
N LYS A 128 31.07 -11.19 34.88
CA LYS A 128 30.72 -10.74 36.22
C LYS A 128 30.23 -9.30 36.15
N ILE A 129 29.12 -9.08 36.85
CA ILE A 129 28.54 -7.81 37.37
C ILE A 129 27.94 -6.91 36.30
#